data_AF-C4PRL1-F1
#
_entry.id   AF-C4PRL1-F1
#
_cell.length_a   1.000
_cell.length_b   1.000
_cell.length_c   1.000
_cell.angle_alpha   90.00
_cell.angle_beta   90.00
_cell.angle_gamma   90.00
#
_symmetry.space_group_name_H-M   'P 1'
#
loop_
_entity.id
_entity.type
_entity.pdbx_description
1 polymer ?
#
loop_
_entity_poly.entity_id
_entity_poly.type
_entity_poly.pdbx_seq_one_letter_code
_entity_poly.pdbx_strand_id
1 'polypeptide(L)'
;QYDRGGNLTVNGKPSFTVDQAADHLLRENAAYRDVDGNGKIDLTYTFLTSASNATMNKHGITGFSQFNTQQKAQAVLAMQSWADVANVTFTEKASGGDFHMTFGNYSGGQDGAAAFAYLPGTNAKYNESGLDGTSWYLTNNSYTPNKTPDLNNYGRQTLTHEIGHTLGLDHPGDYNAGTGNPSYKDADYGQDTRGYSVMSYWSESNTNQNFSKGGVEAYSSGPLIDDIAAIQKLYGANYNTRAGDTTYGFNSNTGRDFLSATSSADKLVFSVWDGGGN
;
A
#
# COMPACT_ATOMS: atom_id res chain seq x y z
N GLN A 1 -24.44 8.21 -4.00
CA GLN A 1 -23.98 8.76 -5.29
C GLN A 1 -22.47 8.90 -5.17
N TYR A 2 -21.70 8.30 -6.08
CA TYR A 2 -20.23 8.24 -6.01
C TYR A 2 -19.57 8.97 -7.20
N ASP A 3 -20.33 9.86 -7.87
CA ASP A 3 -19.78 10.76 -8.88
C ASP A 3 -18.70 11.64 -8.25
N ARG A 4 -17.59 11.85 -8.97
CA ARG A 4 -16.43 12.61 -8.48
C ARG A 4 -15.84 13.51 -9.56
N GLY A 5 -15.26 14.63 -9.15
CA GLY A 5 -14.64 15.62 -10.03
C GLY A 5 -15.53 16.83 -10.37
N GLY A 6 -15.04 17.68 -11.26
CA GLY A 6 -15.74 18.90 -11.67
C GLY A 6 -15.88 19.91 -10.54
N ASN A 7 -17.04 20.59 -10.46
CA ASN A 7 -17.34 21.57 -9.42
C ASN A 7 -18.01 20.95 -8.17
N LEU A 8 -17.94 19.62 -8.02
CA LEU A 8 -18.53 18.93 -6.88
C LEU A 8 -17.69 19.15 -5.62
N THR A 9 -18.36 19.09 -4.49
CA THR A 9 -17.71 19.05 -3.17
C THR A 9 -18.19 17.85 -2.40
N VAL A 10 -17.31 17.28 -1.58
CA VAL A 10 -17.61 16.17 -0.69
C VAL A 10 -17.11 16.55 0.70
N ASN A 11 -18.03 16.64 1.67
CA ASN A 11 -17.74 17.09 3.04
C ASN A 11 -16.98 18.43 3.11
N GLY A 12 -17.37 19.40 2.28
CA GLY A 12 -16.76 20.73 2.24
C GLY A 12 -15.38 20.79 1.58
N LYS A 13 -14.93 19.71 0.93
CA LYS A 13 -13.66 19.62 0.19
C LYS A 13 -13.91 19.55 -1.31
N PRO A 14 -12.96 20.00 -2.15
CA PRO A 14 -13.05 19.75 -3.58
C PRO A 14 -13.15 18.25 -3.86
N SER A 15 -14.00 17.87 -4.81
CA SER A 15 -14.05 16.51 -5.31
C SER A 15 -13.04 16.33 -6.43
N PHE A 16 -12.13 15.38 -6.29
CA PHE A 16 -11.15 15.04 -7.33
C PHE A 16 -11.70 13.96 -8.26
N THR A 17 -11.30 13.97 -9.54
CA THR A 17 -11.38 12.78 -10.41
C THR A 17 -10.38 11.71 -9.94
N VAL A 18 -10.43 10.52 -10.53
CA VAL A 18 -9.40 9.49 -10.29
C VAL A 18 -8.02 9.99 -10.73
N ASP A 19 -7.94 10.64 -11.91
CA ASP A 19 -6.68 11.17 -12.41
C ASP A 19 -6.07 12.24 -11.50
N GLN A 20 -6.89 13.15 -10.97
CA GLN A 20 -6.43 14.20 -10.05
C GLN A 20 -5.95 13.61 -8.72
N ALA A 21 -6.63 12.59 -8.19
CA ALA A 21 -6.19 11.88 -6.99
C ALA A 21 -4.88 11.12 -7.25
N ALA A 22 -4.74 10.49 -8.41
CA ALA A 22 -3.51 9.83 -8.83
C ALA A 22 -2.34 10.82 -8.96
N ASP A 23 -2.54 12.01 -9.54
CA ASP A 23 -1.50 13.04 -9.59
C ASP A 23 -1.09 13.49 -8.18
N HIS A 24 -2.07 13.61 -7.27
CA HIS A 24 -1.81 14.04 -5.89
C HIS A 24 -1.05 12.98 -5.09
N LEU A 25 -1.32 11.70 -5.31
CA LEU A 25 -0.56 10.56 -4.76
C LEU A 25 0.89 10.49 -5.26
N LEU A 26 1.23 11.21 -6.33
CA LEU A 26 2.56 11.18 -6.97
C LEU A 26 3.30 12.52 -6.85
N ARG A 27 2.84 13.41 -5.96
CA ARG A 27 3.35 14.80 -5.88
C ARG A 27 4.82 14.89 -5.51
N GLU A 28 5.37 13.87 -4.84
CA GLU A 28 6.80 13.78 -4.54
C GLU A 28 7.68 13.45 -5.77
N ASN A 29 7.10 13.04 -6.90
CA ASN A 29 7.82 12.58 -8.10
C ASN A 29 8.85 11.47 -7.78
N ALA A 30 8.52 10.63 -6.80
CA ALA A 30 9.32 9.50 -6.36
C ALA A 30 9.05 8.28 -7.26
N ALA A 31 10.09 7.76 -7.91
CA ALA A 31 9.95 6.57 -8.75
C ALA A 31 11.28 5.82 -8.90
N TYR A 32 11.19 4.50 -9.08
CA TYR A 32 12.30 3.70 -9.58
C TYR A 32 12.53 3.95 -11.08
N ARG A 33 13.71 3.56 -11.56
CA ARG A 33 14.05 3.60 -12.98
C ARG A 33 14.28 2.17 -13.46
N ASP A 34 13.78 1.88 -14.66
CA ASP A 34 14.12 0.67 -15.41
C ASP A 34 15.59 0.79 -15.87
N VAL A 35 16.51 0.12 -15.16
CA VAL A 35 17.95 0.26 -15.37
C VAL A 35 18.46 -0.61 -16.50
N ASP A 36 17.75 -1.70 -16.81
CA ASP A 36 18.12 -2.66 -17.87
C ASP A 36 17.34 -2.46 -19.18
N GLY A 37 16.32 -1.59 -19.17
CA GLY A 37 15.54 -1.17 -20.33
C GLY A 37 14.55 -2.23 -20.81
N ASN A 38 14.11 -3.13 -19.94
CA ASN A 38 13.25 -4.26 -20.31
C ASN A 38 11.74 -3.94 -20.30
N GLY A 39 11.35 -2.71 -19.95
CA GLY A 39 9.98 -2.21 -19.99
C GLY A 39 9.15 -2.51 -18.73
N LYS A 40 9.80 -2.92 -17.63
CA LYS A 40 9.20 -3.14 -16.31
C LYS A 40 10.19 -2.75 -15.21
N ILE A 41 9.69 -2.57 -14.00
CA ILE A 41 10.53 -2.36 -12.82
C ILE A 41 10.74 -3.71 -12.12
N ASP A 42 11.96 -4.23 -12.15
CA ASP A 42 12.34 -5.49 -11.52
C ASP A 42 12.93 -5.26 -10.13
N LEU A 43 12.09 -5.41 -9.10
CA LEU A 43 12.50 -5.25 -7.71
C LEU A 43 12.90 -6.59 -7.10
N THR A 44 13.98 -6.57 -6.31
CA THR A 44 14.30 -7.68 -5.42
C THR A 44 13.96 -7.34 -3.98
N TYR A 45 13.71 -8.33 -3.14
CA TYR A 45 13.45 -8.08 -1.72
C TYR A 45 14.09 -9.12 -0.79
N THR A 46 14.36 -8.70 0.44
CA THR A 46 14.69 -9.59 1.56
C THR A 46 13.84 -9.30 2.79
N PHE A 47 13.45 -10.37 3.49
CA PHE A 47 13.00 -10.28 4.88
C PHE A 47 14.23 -10.32 5.78
N LEU A 48 14.50 -9.22 6.49
CA LEU A 48 15.69 -9.11 7.32
C LEU A 48 15.70 -10.20 8.40
N THR A 49 16.86 -10.84 8.59
CA THR A 49 17.11 -11.80 9.69
C THR A 49 17.86 -11.15 10.86
N SER A 50 18.46 -9.99 10.62
CA SER A 50 19.17 -9.18 11.61
C SER A 50 19.23 -7.73 11.16
N ALA A 51 19.26 -6.78 12.11
CA ALA A 51 19.59 -5.39 11.85
C ALA A 51 20.60 -4.89 12.90
N SER A 52 21.60 -4.14 12.46
CA SER A 52 22.59 -3.57 13.37
C SER A 52 22.00 -2.41 14.20
N ASN A 53 22.57 -2.11 15.36
CA ASN A 53 22.17 -0.92 16.12
C ASN A 53 22.34 0.37 15.30
N ALA A 54 23.35 0.44 14.43
CA ALA A 54 23.54 1.59 13.55
C ALA A 54 22.37 1.73 12.56
N THR A 55 21.91 0.62 11.97
CA THR A 55 20.73 0.58 11.10
C THR A 55 19.48 1.03 11.87
N MET A 56 19.21 0.43 13.03
CA MET A 56 18.03 0.75 13.83
C MET A 56 18.02 2.23 14.28
N ASN A 57 19.16 2.73 14.77
CA ASN A 57 19.31 4.13 15.20
C ASN A 57 19.12 5.13 14.06
N LYS A 58 19.58 4.79 12.85
CA LYS A 58 19.38 5.62 11.65
C LYS A 58 17.89 5.87 11.36
N HIS A 59 17.04 4.89 11.67
CA HIS A 59 15.60 4.96 11.54
C HIS A 59 14.89 5.44 12.82
N GLY A 60 15.62 5.77 13.88
CA GLY A 60 15.04 6.18 15.18
C GLY A 60 14.23 5.07 15.87
N ILE A 61 14.54 3.80 15.61
CA ILE A 61 13.82 2.62 16.13
C ILE A 61 14.74 1.70 16.94
N THR A 62 14.13 0.80 17.71
CA THR A 62 14.82 -0.22 18.52
C THR A 62 14.06 -1.55 18.49
N GLY A 63 14.71 -2.60 19.02
CA GLY A 63 14.06 -3.90 19.23
C GLY A 63 13.71 -4.63 17.93
N PHE A 64 14.72 -4.86 17.10
CA PHE A 64 14.57 -5.61 15.86
C PHE A 64 13.95 -6.98 16.12
N SER A 65 12.99 -7.36 15.27
CA SER A 65 12.64 -8.77 15.10
C SER A 65 12.40 -9.09 13.63
N GLN A 66 12.73 -10.32 13.24
CA GLN A 66 12.46 -10.80 11.90
C GLN A 66 10.95 -10.92 11.65
N PHE A 67 10.54 -10.82 10.39
CA PHE A 67 9.20 -11.21 9.99
C PHE A 67 8.94 -12.67 10.31
N ASN A 68 7.80 -12.96 10.94
CA ASN A 68 7.34 -14.33 11.15
C ASN A 68 6.78 -14.92 9.82
N THR A 69 6.47 -16.22 9.82
CA THR A 69 5.98 -16.92 8.62
C THR A 69 4.71 -16.28 8.02
N GLN A 70 3.76 -15.85 8.87
CA GLN A 70 2.52 -15.20 8.42
C GLN A 70 2.78 -13.83 7.79
N GLN A 71 3.65 -13.01 8.41
CA GLN A 71 4.05 -11.71 7.86
C GLN A 71 4.71 -11.86 6.49
N LYS A 72 5.63 -12.83 6.33
CA LYS A 72 6.28 -13.11 5.03
C LYS A 72 5.26 -13.49 3.96
N ALA A 73 4.37 -14.44 4.27
CA ALA A 73 3.35 -14.89 3.33
C ALA A 73 2.42 -13.74 2.89
N GLN A 74 2.00 -12.89 3.83
CA GLN A 74 1.08 -11.79 3.56
C GLN A 74 1.77 -10.62 2.82
N ALA A 75 3.07 -10.39 3.08
CA ALA A 75 3.86 -9.42 2.33
C ALA A 75 4.00 -9.85 0.87
N VAL A 76 4.20 -11.14 0.59
CA VAL A 76 4.23 -11.67 -0.78
C VAL A 76 2.89 -11.43 -1.48
N LEU A 77 1.76 -11.68 -0.82
CA LEU A 77 0.43 -11.41 -1.40
C LEU A 77 0.18 -9.91 -1.65
N ALA A 78 0.68 -9.03 -0.78
CA ALA A 78 0.61 -7.58 -0.97
C ALA A 78 1.51 -7.09 -2.13
N MET A 79 2.72 -7.65 -2.28
CA MET A 79 3.57 -7.38 -3.46
C MET A 79 2.91 -7.90 -4.75
N GLN A 80 2.28 -9.07 -4.71
CA GLN A 80 1.55 -9.62 -5.86
C GLN A 80 0.37 -8.73 -6.27
N SER A 81 -0.36 -8.12 -5.34
CA SER A 81 -1.48 -7.24 -5.69
C SER A 81 -1.02 -5.93 -6.35
N TRP A 82 0.17 -5.42 -6.04
CA TRP A 82 0.80 -4.31 -6.78
C TRP A 82 1.31 -4.74 -8.17
N ALA A 83 2.00 -5.88 -8.26
CA ALA A 83 2.50 -6.42 -9.53
C ALA A 83 1.37 -6.81 -10.51
N ASP A 84 0.19 -7.13 -9.98
CA ASP A 84 -0.99 -7.40 -10.81
C ASP A 84 -1.42 -6.17 -11.61
N VAL A 85 -1.29 -4.96 -11.06
CA VAL A 85 -1.91 -3.76 -11.64
C VAL A 85 -0.93 -2.87 -12.42
N ALA A 86 0.38 -3.05 -12.22
CA ALA A 86 1.43 -2.30 -12.89
C ALA A 86 2.60 -3.18 -13.35
N ASN A 87 3.44 -2.69 -14.28
CA ASN A 87 4.61 -3.44 -14.75
C ASN A 87 5.78 -3.39 -13.74
N VAL A 88 5.54 -3.96 -12.56
CA VAL A 88 6.54 -4.15 -11.51
C VAL A 88 6.62 -5.63 -11.15
N THR A 89 7.81 -6.16 -10.88
CA THR A 89 8.00 -7.52 -10.41
C THR A 89 8.74 -7.54 -9.08
N PHE A 90 8.49 -8.57 -8.28
CA PHE A 90 9.13 -8.76 -6.98
C PHE A 90 9.74 -10.15 -6.90
N THR A 91 11.05 -10.21 -6.67
CA THR A 91 11.79 -11.48 -6.54
C THR A 91 12.55 -11.54 -5.22
N GLU A 92 12.33 -12.59 -4.41
CA GLU A 92 13.11 -12.78 -3.19
C GLU A 92 14.57 -13.10 -3.55
N LYS A 93 15.49 -12.18 -3.24
CA LYS A 93 16.92 -12.30 -3.55
C LYS A 93 17.72 -11.37 -2.65
N ALA A 94 18.97 -11.73 -2.35
CA ALA A 94 19.84 -10.94 -1.48
C ALA A 94 20.14 -9.51 -2.00
N SER A 95 20.13 -9.29 -3.31
CA SER A 95 20.36 -7.98 -3.96
C SER A 95 20.11 -8.05 -5.48
N GLY A 96 20.12 -6.87 -6.13
CA GLY A 96 20.01 -6.71 -7.58
C GLY A 96 18.63 -6.24 -8.03
N GLY A 97 18.33 -6.43 -9.31
CA GLY A 97 17.18 -5.77 -9.94
C GLY A 97 17.45 -4.28 -10.16
N ASP A 98 16.41 -3.53 -10.51
CA ASP A 98 16.42 -2.06 -10.56
C ASP A 98 16.64 -1.47 -9.16
N PHE A 99 16.11 -2.15 -8.14
CA PHE A 99 16.33 -1.81 -6.74
C PHE A 99 16.11 -3.01 -5.80
N HIS A 100 16.67 -2.92 -4.59
CA HIS A 100 16.53 -3.94 -3.54
C HIS A 100 15.77 -3.40 -2.32
N MET A 101 14.71 -4.10 -1.93
CA MET A 101 13.82 -3.73 -0.83
C MET A 101 14.08 -4.58 0.43
N THR A 102 13.80 -4.03 1.60
CA THR A 102 13.92 -4.77 2.87
C THR A 102 12.72 -4.58 3.77
N PHE A 103 12.35 -5.67 4.46
CA PHE A 103 11.25 -5.71 5.41
C PHE A 103 11.75 -6.16 6.79
N GLY A 104 11.37 -5.44 7.85
CA GLY A 104 11.73 -5.79 9.23
C GLY A 104 10.73 -5.26 10.26
N ASN A 105 10.73 -5.87 11.46
CA ASN A 105 9.94 -5.35 12.57
C ASN A 105 10.80 -4.52 13.53
N TYR A 106 10.15 -3.61 14.23
CA TYR A 106 10.71 -2.89 15.38
C TYR A 106 9.73 -2.92 16.56
N SER A 107 10.18 -2.62 17.78
CA SER A 107 9.33 -2.68 18.98
C SER A 107 9.22 -1.36 19.75
N GLY A 108 10.03 -0.34 19.42
CA GLY A 108 9.96 0.98 20.05
C GLY A 108 10.70 2.06 19.24
N GLY A 109 10.42 3.33 19.55
CA GLY A 109 10.74 4.47 18.69
C GLY A 109 9.58 4.79 17.73
N GLN A 110 9.73 5.85 16.92
CA GLN A 110 8.72 6.30 15.95
C GLN A 110 7.30 6.38 16.57
N ASP A 111 7.18 7.15 17.65
CA ASP A 111 5.95 7.22 18.45
C ASP A 111 4.73 7.60 17.59
N GLY A 112 3.68 6.79 17.69
CA GLY A 112 2.44 6.97 16.93
C GLY A 112 2.38 6.26 15.57
N ALA A 113 3.52 5.78 15.04
CA ALA A 113 3.55 5.03 13.79
C ALA A 113 3.25 3.54 14.01
N ALA A 114 2.32 2.99 13.22
CA ALA A 114 2.08 1.55 13.14
C ALA A 114 3.13 0.85 12.27
N ALA A 115 3.61 1.54 11.24
CA ALA A 115 4.69 1.17 10.36
C ALA A 115 5.18 2.45 9.65
N PHE A 116 6.27 2.34 8.91
CA PHE A 116 6.75 3.39 8.01
C PHE A 116 7.62 2.80 6.91
N ALA A 117 7.74 3.54 5.81
CA ALA A 117 8.56 3.21 4.66
C ALA A 117 9.13 4.48 4.02
N TYR A 118 10.07 4.31 3.11
CA TYR A 118 10.72 5.42 2.42
C TYR A 118 10.47 5.35 0.91
N LEU A 119 10.03 6.49 0.37
CA LEU A 119 9.85 6.71 -1.05
C LEU A 119 11.19 6.53 -1.81
N PRO A 120 11.16 6.02 -3.05
CA PRO A 120 12.35 5.90 -3.87
C PRO A 120 12.83 7.25 -4.40
N GLY A 121 14.15 7.48 -4.40
CA GLY A 121 14.77 8.64 -5.03
C GLY A 121 14.63 9.96 -4.27
N THR A 122 14.10 9.96 -3.04
CA THR A 122 13.85 11.18 -2.27
C THR A 122 14.92 11.47 -1.22
N ASN A 123 15.86 10.54 -0.96
CA ASN A 123 16.95 10.71 0.01
C ASN A 123 17.63 12.09 -0.06
N ALA A 124 18.01 12.56 -1.26
CA ALA A 124 18.70 13.84 -1.43
C ALA A 124 17.82 15.04 -1.04
N LYS A 125 16.50 14.98 -1.30
CA LYS A 125 15.54 16.02 -0.94
C LYS A 125 15.40 16.14 0.58
N TYR A 126 15.47 15.03 1.30
CA TYR A 126 15.32 14.99 2.76
C TYR A 126 16.63 14.95 3.54
N ASN A 127 17.77 15.12 2.85
CA ASN A 127 19.12 15.04 3.45
C ASN A 127 19.36 13.70 4.18
N GLU A 128 18.84 12.63 3.59
CA GLU A 128 18.96 11.25 4.01
C GLU A 128 19.88 10.47 3.04
N SER A 129 20.23 9.24 3.38
CA SER A 129 21.07 8.41 2.51
C SER A 129 20.78 6.93 2.74
N GLY A 130 20.41 6.18 1.71
CA GLY A 130 20.25 4.73 1.77
C GLY A 130 19.10 4.29 2.67
N LEU A 131 17.95 4.96 2.55
CA LEU A 131 16.69 4.59 3.22
C LEU A 131 15.64 4.05 2.25
N ASP A 132 15.71 4.43 0.97
CA ASP A 132 14.86 3.95 -0.12
C ASP A 132 14.63 2.43 -0.06
N GLY A 133 13.39 2.01 -0.33
CA GLY A 133 12.98 0.60 -0.39
C GLY A 133 13.00 -0.13 0.96
N THR A 134 13.25 0.56 2.08
CA THR A 134 13.10 -0.03 3.41
C THR A 134 11.70 0.23 3.95
N SER A 135 11.09 -0.80 4.58
CA SER A 135 9.84 -0.69 5.33
C SER A 135 9.92 -1.41 6.67
N TRP A 136 9.35 -0.79 7.70
CA TRP A 136 9.49 -1.18 9.10
C TRP A 136 8.14 -1.22 9.80
N TYR A 137 7.88 -2.30 10.55
CA TYR A 137 6.55 -2.59 11.10
C TYR A 137 6.59 -2.74 12.62
N LEU A 138 5.77 -1.96 13.33
CA LEU A 138 5.73 -1.98 14.78
C LEU A 138 5.14 -3.31 15.25
N THR A 139 5.86 -4.01 16.14
CA THR A 139 5.33 -5.16 16.86
C THR A 139 5.83 -5.12 18.31
N ASN A 140 4.91 -4.99 19.26
CA ASN A 140 5.22 -5.08 20.68
C ASN A 140 4.01 -5.61 21.46
N ASN A 141 3.99 -5.47 22.78
CA ASN A 141 2.87 -5.95 23.60
C ASN A 141 1.64 -5.02 23.54
N SER A 142 1.84 -3.75 23.22
CA SER A 142 0.79 -2.74 23.13
C SER A 142 0.23 -2.59 21.70
N TYR A 143 0.96 -3.05 20.69
CA TYR A 143 0.55 -3.04 19.29
C TYR A 143 0.83 -4.40 18.63
N THR A 144 -0.24 -5.13 18.35
CA THR A 144 -0.23 -6.49 17.79
C THR A 144 -0.80 -6.65 16.36
N PRO A 145 -1.53 -5.70 15.73
CA PRO A 145 -2.08 -5.91 14.38
C PRO A 145 -1.08 -6.41 13.34
N ASN A 146 0.15 -5.88 13.34
CA ASN A 146 1.20 -6.31 12.40
C ASN A 146 1.78 -7.71 12.69
N LYS A 147 1.51 -8.32 13.86
CA LYS A 147 1.98 -9.68 14.18
C LYS A 147 1.18 -10.75 13.42
N THR A 148 -0.07 -10.45 13.10
CA THR A 148 -1.03 -11.38 12.49
C THR A 148 -1.74 -10.74 11.29
N PRO A 149 -1.00 -10.26 10.26
CA PRO A 149 -1.63 -9.76 9.05
C PRO A 149 -2.42 -10.89 8.39
N ASP A 150 -3.60 -10.57 7.89
CA ASP A 150 -4.49 -11.55 7.24
C ASP A 150 -5.50 -10.82 6.35
N LEU A 151 -6.16 -11.58 5.48
CA LEU A 151 -7.17 -11.06 4.56
C LEU A 151 -8.16 -10.13 5.28
N ASN A 152 -8.28 -8.93 4.74
CA ASN A 152 -9.18 -7.87 5.15
C ASN A 152 -8.96 -7.27 6.55
N ASN A 153 -7.83 -7.55 7.19
CA ASN A 153 -7.48 -6.92 8.46
C ASN A 153 -6.48 -5.76 8.27
N TYR A 154 -6.35 -4.93 9.31
CA TYR A 154 -5.50 -3.75 9.25
C TYR A 154 -4.03 -4.08 8.98
N GLY A 155 -3.49 -5.16 9.55
CA GLY A 155 -2.09 -5.56 9.32
C GLY A 155 -1.78 -5.89 7.86
N ARG A 156 -2.71 -6.51 7.12
CA ARG A 156 -2.55 -6.75 5.68
C ARG A 156 -2.68 -5.46 4.86
N GLN A 157 -3.56 -4.54 5.25
CA GLN A 157 -3.60 -3.21 4.62
C GLN A 157 -2.32 -2.43 4.89
N THR A 158 -1.76 -2.48 6.11
CA THR A 158 -0.48 -1.84 6.44
C THR A 158 0.66 -2.36 5.56
N LEU A 159 0.77 -3.67 5.32
CA LEU A 159 1.74 -4.21 4.36
C LEU A 159 1.55 -3.60 2.95
N THR A 160 0.31 -3.57 2.47
CA THR A 160 0.00 -3.02 1.14
C THR A 160 0.34 -1.53 1.05
N HIS A 161 0.04 -0.77 2.11
CA HIS A 161 0.30 0.66 2.26
C HIS A 161 1.80 0.97 2.25
N GLU A 162 2.59 0.31 3.12
CA GLU A 162 4.03 0.57 3.17
C GLU A 162 4.74 0.16 1.87
N ILE A 163 4.27 -0.91 1.21
CA ILE A 163 4.78 -1.26 -0.12
C ILE A 163 4.42 -0.16 -1.13
N GLY A 164 3.23 0.44 -1.06
CA GLY A 164 2.85 1.61 -1.87
C GLY A 164 3.82 2.78 -1.72
N HIS A 165 4.21 3.11 -0.48
CA HIS A 165 5.26 4.11 -0.21
C HIS A 165 6.58 3.72 -0.87
N THR A 166 7.06 2.48 -0.68
CA THR A 166 8.33 2.05 -1.32
C THR A 166 8.29 2.09 -2.85
N LEU A 167 7.09 2.05 -3.44
CA LEU A 167 6.87 2.16 -4.88
C LEU A 167 6.74 3.62 -5.36
N GLY A 168 6.60 4.59 -4.47
CA GLY A 168 6.55 6.02 -4.81
C GLY A 168 5.21 6.72 -4.58
N LEU A 169 4.25 6.09 -3.91
CA LEU A 169 2.97 6.70 -3.61
C LEU A 169 3.00 7.41 -2.26
N ASP A 170 2.61 8.67 -2.24
CA ASP A 170 2.40 9.45 -1.03
C ASP A 170 1.08 9.09 -0.32
N HIS A 171 0.89 9.57 0.91
CA HIS A 171 -0.47 9.74 1.43
C HIS A 171 -1.26 10.73 0.54
N PRO A 172 -2.59 10.60 0.38
CA PRO A 172 -3.39 11.53 -0.40
C PRO A 172 -3.53 12.96 0.19
N GLY A 173 -2.83 13.28 1.27
CA GLY A 173 -2.67 14.64 1.75
C GLY A 173 -1.42 14.79 2.63
N ASP A 174 -1.09 16.02 3.02
CA ASP A 174 0.11 16.33 3.78
C ASP A 174 -0.09 16.08 5.29
N TYR A 175 -0.20 14.80 5.65
CA TYR A 175 -0.29 14.33 7.02
C TYR A 175 0.61 13.12 7.26
N ASN A 176 1.04 12.96 8.52
CA ASN A 176 1.84 11.82 8.93
C ASN A 176 1.50 11.41 10.37
N ALA A 177 1.65 10.12 10.69
CA ALA A 177 1.51 9.65 12.06
C ALA A 177 2.59 10.26 12.95
N GLY A 178 2.27 10.53 14.22
CA GLY A 178 3.19 11.18 15.16
C GLY A 178 3.42 12.68 14.93
N THR A 179 2.89 13.27 13.85
CA THR A 179 2.98 14.72 13.57
C THR A 179 1.65 15.41 13.79
N GLY A 180 1.51 16.10 14.92
CA GLY A 180 0.25 16.76 15.30
C GLY A 180 -0.88 15.76 15.57
N ASN A 181 -2.11 16.19 15.34
CA ASN A 181 -3.32 15.36 15.48
C ASN A 181 -4.17 15.44 14.19
N PRO A 182 -3.70 14.85 13.08
CA PRO A 182 -4.37 15.00 11.79
C PRO A 182 -5.73 14.32 11.83
N SER A 183 -6.67 14.88 11.08
CA SER A 183 -8.04 14.39 10.94
C SER A 183 -8.48 14.47 9.48
N TYR A 184 -9.60 13.81 9.13
CA TYR A 184 -10.20 13.96 7.79
C TYR A 184 -10.56 15.43 7.44
N LYS A 185 -10.60 16.35 8.42
CA LYS A 185 -10.76 17.78 8.12
C LYS A 185 -9.56 18.33 7.36
N ASP A 186 -8.39 17.77 7.58
CA ASP A 186 -7.09 18.15 7.03
C ASP A 186 -6.79 17.46 5.68
N ALA A 187 -7.70 16.61 5.18
CA ALA A 187 -7.57 16.04 3.83
C ALA A 187 -7.71 17.12 2.75
N ASP A 188 -6.90 17.00 1.68
CA ASP A 188 -6.88 18.00 0.60
C ASP A 188 -8.10 17.91 -0.33
N TYR A 189 -8.66 16.70 -0.49
CA TYR A 189 -9.80 16.42 -1.34
C TYR A 189 -10.76 15.41 -0.70
N GLY A 190 -12.03 15.44 -1.11
CA GLY A 190 -13.07 14.69 -0.43
C GLY A 190 -13.03 13.18 -0.62
N GLN A 191 -12.28 12.67 -1.61
CA GLN A 191 -12.09 11.23 -1.83
C GLN A 191 -10.86 10.65 -1.11
N ASP A 192 -10.10 11.45 -0.34
CA ASP A 192 -9.04 10.94 0.53
C ASP A 192 -9.67 10.13 1.67
N THR A 193 -9.91 8.86 1.40
CA THR A 193 -10.42 7.86 2.35
C THR A 193 -9.95 6.48 1.90
N ARG A 194 -9.93 5.53 2.84
CA ARG A 194 -9.72 4.10 2.59
C ARG A 194 -10.79 3.47 1.73
N GLY A 195 -11.80 4.24 1.29
CA GLY A 195 -12.75 3.85 0.26
C GLY A 195 -12.20 3.95 -1.17
N TYR A 196 -11.14 4.72 -1.40
CA TYR A 196 -10.57 4.98 -2.73
C TYR A 196 -9.07 4.72 -2.83
N SER A 197 -8.33 4.85 -1.72
CA SER A 197 -6.89 4.61 -1.66
C SER A 197 -6.47 3.95 -0.35
N VAL A 198 -5.67 2.89 -0.40
CA VAL A 198 -5.04 2.29 0.78
C VAL A 198 -3.99 3.20 1.42
N MET A 199 -3.55 4.23 0.70
CA MET A 199 -2.63 5.26 1.20
C MET A 199 -3.31 6.25 2.15
N SER A 200 -4.64 6.24 2.26
CA SER A 200 -5.38 7.14 3.13
C SER A 200 -5.39 6.71 4.61
N TYR A 201 -5.35 7.70 5.51
CA TYR A 201 -5.59 7.49 6.94
C TYR A 201 -7.07 7.42 7.31
N TRP A 202 -7.95 7.93 6.45
CA TRP A 202 -9.32 8.23 6.83
C TRP A 202 -10.27 7.09 6.50
N SER A 203 -11.18 6.76 7.42
CA SER A 203 -12.20 5.73 7.18
C SER A 203 -13.03 6.06 5.94
N GLU A 204 -13.38 5.01 5.20
CA GLU A 204 -14.31 5.01 4.07
C GLU A 204 -15.68 5.58 4.44
N SER A 205 -16.07 5.53 5.72
CA SER A 205 -17.34 6.09 6.19
C SER A 205 -17.44 7.60 6.00
N ASN A 206 -16.31 8.33 5.92
CA ASN A 206 -16.33 9.75 5.58
C ASN A 206 -16.99 9.99 4.22
N THR A 207 -16.88 9.06 3.27
CA THR A 207 -17.43 9.18 1.91
C THR A 207 -18.70 8.37 1.69
N ASN A 208 -19.32 7.89 2.79
CA ASN A 208 -20.54 7.09 2.83
C ASN A 208 -20.39 5.65 2.31
N GLN A 209 -19.17 5.12 2.24
CA GLN A 209 -18.93 3.69 2.13
C GLN A 209 -19.06 3.03 3.51
N ASN A 210 -19.21 1.71 3.54
CA ASN A 210 -19.23 0.94 4.78
C ASN A 210 -18.65 -0.45 4.53
N PHE A 211 -17.47 -0.72 5.06
CA PHE A 211 -16.79 -2.02 4.92
C PHE A 211 -17.03 -2.94 6.11
N SER A 212 -17.95 -2.58 7.00
CA SER A 212 -18.33 -3.40 8.14
C SER A 212 -19.50 -4.33 7.83
N LYS A 213 -19.38 -5.59 8.26
CA LYS A 213 -20.46 -6.58 8.21
C LYS A 213 -20.45 -7.41 9.48
N GLY A 214 -21.63 -7.63 10.06
CA GLY A 214 -21.75 -8.35 11.34
C GLY A 214 -21.00 -7.67 12.50
N GLY A 215 -20.84 -6.34 12.46
CA GLY A 215 -20.09 -5.58 13.47
C GLY A 215 -18.57 -5.67 13.35
N VAL A 216 -18.04 -6.29 12.29
CA VAL A 216 -16.60 -6.42 12.06
C VAL A 216 -16.20 -5.63 10.82
N GLU A 217 -15.35 -4.62 11.01
CA GLU A 217 -14.76 -3.82 9.94
C GLU A 217 -13.86 -4.68 9.03
N ALA A 218 -13.74 -4.28 7.76
CA ALA A 218 -12.79 -4.84 6.81
C ALA A 218 -11.97 -3.72 6.19
N TYR A 219 -10.72 -4.04 5.87
CA TYR A 219 -9.76 -3.15 5.23
C TYR A 219 -9.40 -3.74 3.87
N SER A 220 -9.19 -2.92 2.83
CA SER A 220 -8.77 -3.48 1.54
C SER A 220 -7.36 -4.07 1.64
N SER A 221 -7.18 -5.27 1.08
CA SER A 221 -5.93 -6.04 1.11
C SER A 221 -5.07 -5.89 -0.16
N GLY A 222 -5.53 -5.08 -1.12
CA GLY A 222 -4.84 -4.75 -2.35
C GLY A 222 -5.13 -3.30 -2.77
N PRO A 223 -4.48 -2.80 -3.83
CA PRO A 223 -4.68 -1.45 -4.32
C PRO A 223 -6.15 -1.15 -4.66
N LEU A 224 -6.62 0.04 -4.30
CA LEU A 224 -7.93 0.58 -4.66
C LEU A 224 -7.83 1.49 -5.90
N ILE A 225 -8.96 2.05 -6.33
CA ILE A 225 -9.08 2.72 -7.63
C ILE A 225 -8.06 3.85 -7.85
N ASP A 226 -7.80 4.68 -6.84
CA ASP A 226 -6.85 5.80 -6.96
C ASP A 226 -5.41 5.31 -6.88
N ASP A 227 -5.16 4.24 -6.11
CA ASP A 227 -3.86 3.57 -6.02
C ASP A 227 -3.46 2.95 -7.37
N ILE A 228 -4.40 2.25 -8.02
CA ILE A 228 -4.22 1.63 -9.34
C ILE A 228 -3.89 2.68 -10.38
N ALA A 229 -4.64 3.79 -10.42
CA ALA A 229 -4.37 4.86 -11.35
C ALA A 229 -2.99 5.52 -11.12
N ALA A 230 -2.60 5.73 -9.85
CA ALA A 230 -1.29 6.30 -9.50
C ALA A 230 -0.14 5.38 -9.92
N ILE A 231 -0.18 4.10 -9.51
CA ILE A 231 0.92 3.18 -9.82
C ILE A 231 1.06 2.92 -11.33
N GLN A 232 -0.05 2.96 -12.08
CA GLN A 232 -0.02 2.86 -13.54
C GLN A 232 0.55 4.09 -14.22
N LYS A 233 0.39 5.29 -13.64
CA LYS A 233 1.09 6.50 -14.12
C LYS A 233 2.61 6.39 -13.96
N LEU A 234 3.10 5.73 -12.90
CA LEU A 234 4.54 5.51 -12.67
C LEU A 234 5.12 4.41 -13.56
N TYR A 235 4.50 3.24 -13.57
CA TYR A 235 5.13 2.02 -14.10
C TYR A 235 4.34 1.36 -15.24
N GLY A 236 3.26 1.99 -15.71
CA GLY A 236 2.42 1.48 -16.78
C GLY A 236 1.50 0.34 -16.34
N ALA A 237 0.37 0.20 -17.02
CA ALA A 237 -0.60 -0.88 -16.81
C ALA A 237 -0.07 -2.25 -17.22
N ASN A 238 -0.33 -3.27 -16.38
CA ASN A 238 -0.01 -4.66 -16.67
C ASN A 238 -1.20 -5.38 -17.32
N TYR A 239 -1.26 -5.36 -18.65
CA TYR A 239 -2.32 -6.02 -19.43
C TYR A 239 -2.16 -7.55 -19.52
N ASN A 240 -1.07 -8.14 -19.02
CA ASN A 240 -0.94 -9.60 -18.96
C ASN A 240 -1.75 -10.20 -17.81
N THR A 241 -2.07 -9.39 -16.80
CA THR A 241 -2.83 -9.82 -15.63
C THR A 241 -4.25 -10.18 -16.01
N ARG A 242 -4.63 -11.44 -15.75
CA ARG A 242 -6.00 -11.94 -15.92
C ARG A 242 -6.57 -11.71 -17.33
N ALA A 243 -5.74 -11.75 -18.36
CA ALA A 243 -6.11 -11.44 -19.76
C ALA A 243 -7.00 -12.49 -20.47
N GLY A 244 -7.70 -13.34 -19.70
CA GLY A 244 -8.66 -14.32 -20.19
C GLY A 244 -9.91 -14.31 -19.32
N ASP A 245 -10.84 -15.24 -19.55
CA ASP A 245 -12.13 -15.27 -18.85
C ASP A 245 -11.96 -15.41 -17.33
N THR A 246 -12.30 -14.34 -16.62
CA THR A 246 -12.03 -14.21 -15.19
C THR A 246 -13.32 -13.98 -14.42
N THR A 247 -13.57 -14.85 -13.44
CA THR A 247 -14.67 -14.71 -12.48
C THR A 247 -14.15 -14.12 -11.18
N TYR A 248 -14.80 -13.06 -10.69
CA TYR A 248 -14.52 -12.41 -9.41
C TYR A 248 -15.63 -12.69 -8.41
N GLY A 249 -15.31 -12.76 -7.11
CA GLY A 249 -16.27 -13.10 -6.06
C GLY A 249 -16.49 -14.61 -5.94
N PHE A 250 -17.74 -15.07 -6.00
CA PHE A 250 -18.04 -16.51 -5.88
C PHE A 250 -17.53 -17.29 -7.08
N ASN A 251 -16.98 -18.48 -6.83
CA ASN A 251 -16.35 -19.33 -7.86
C ASN A 251 -15.18 -18.64 -8.58
N SER A 252 -14.49 -17.74 -7.87
CA SER A 252 -13.38 -16.97 -8.42
C SER A 252 -12.24 -17.88 -8.91
N ASN A 253 -11.71 -17.54 -10.08
CA ASN A 253 -10.51 -18.15 -10.68
C ASN A 253 -9.32 -17.19 -10.70
N THR A 254 -9.39 -16.07 -9.97
CA THR A 254 -8.36 -15.01 -9.96
C THR A 254 -7.04 -15.44 -9.32
N GLY A 255 -7.04 -16.49 -8.50
CA GLY A 255 -5.91 -16.86 -7.66
C GLY A 255 -5.53 -15.79 -6.63
N ARG A 256 -6.47 -14.91 -6.25
CA ARG A 256 -6.28 -13.88 -5.22
C ARG A 256 -7.33 -14.02 -4.12
N ASP A 257 -6.88 -13.92 -2.88
CA ASP A 257 -7.72 -14.01 -1.69
C ASP A 257 -8.74 -12.86 -1.64
N PHE A 258 -8.29 -11.62 -1.84
CA PHE A 258 -9.13 -10.43 -1.75
C PHE A 258 -10.16 -10.26 -2.88
N LEU A 259 -10.04 -11.04 -3.96
CA LEU A 259 -10.96 -11.06 -5.09
C LEU A 259 -11.95 -12.23 -5.05
N SER A 260 -11.91 -13.05 -3.99
CA SER A 260 -12.66 -14.31 -3.91
C SER A 260 -13.69 -14.30 -2.78
N ALA A 261 -14.85 -14.91 -3.03
CA ALA A 261 -15.87 -15.17 -2.04
C ALA A 261 -16.16 -16.68 -1.96
N THR A 262 -16.27 -17.17 -0.74
CA THR A 262 -16.50 -18.58 -0.39
C THR A 262 -17.75 -18.76 0.45
N SER A 263 -18.27 -17.70 1.07
CA SER A 263 -19.47 -17.75 1.88
C SER A 263 -20.28 -16.45 1.84
N SER A 264 -21.57 -16.53 2.22
CA SER A 264 -22.41 -15.35 2.39
C SER A 264 -21.97 -14.45 3.54
N ALA A 265 -21.05 -14.90 4.41
CA ALA A 265 -20.51 -14.10 5.51
C ALA A 265 -19.35 -13.20 5.07
N ASP A 266 -18.74 -13.48 3.91
CA ASP A 266 -17.52 -12.81 3.45
C ASP A 266 -17.74 -11.30 3.27
N LYS A 267 -16.66 -10.55 3.49
CA LYS A 267 -16.56 -9.10 3.33
C LYS A 267 -15.62 -8.84 2.15
N LEU A 268 -16.16 -8.34 1.05
CA LEU A 268 -15.37 -8.09 -0.16
C LEU A 268 -15.08 -6.60 -0.26
N VAL A 269 -13.79 -6.24 -0.31
CA VAL A 269 -13.31 -4.87 -0.47
C VAL A 269 -12.17 -4.87 -1.48
N PHE A 270 -12.49 -4.68 -2.77
CA PHE A 270 -11.52 -4.70 -3.85
C PHE A 270 -11.88 -3.74 -4.97
N SER A 271 -10.86 -3.34 -5.74
CA SER A 271 -11.00 -2.69 -7.04
C SER A 271 -10.52 -3.66 -8.12
N VAL A 272 -11.29 -3.84 -9.19
CA VAL A 272 -10.95 -4.78 -10.26
C VAL A 272 -9.93 -4.13 -11.19
N TRP A 273 -8.81 -4.82 -11.41
CA TRP A 273 -7.95 -4.62 -12.56
C TRP A 273 -7.97 -5.91 -13.39
N ASP A 274 -8.22 -5.80 -14.69
CA ASP A 274 -8.31 -6.93 -15.60
C ASP A 274 -7.74 -6.53 -16.97
N GLY A 275 -6.84 -7.34 -17.51
CA GLY A 275 -6.14 -7.07 -18.77
C GLY A 275 -6.99 -7.37 -20.02
N GLY A 276 -8.12 -8.07 -19.88
CA GLY A 276 -9.02 -8.45 -20.96
C GLY A 276 -9.60 -9.85 -20.78
N GLY A 277 -10.57 -10.22 -21.62
CA GLY A 277 -11.33 -11.46 -21.47
C GLY A 277 -12.83 -11.18 -21.47
N ASN A 278 -13.65 -12.20 -21.21
CA ASN A 278 -15.10 -12.10 -21.11
C ASN A 278 -15.62 -12.47 -19.72
#